data_AF-A0A256IME0-F1
#
_entry.id   AF-A0A256IME0-F1
#
_cell.length_a   1.000
_cell.length_b   1.000
_cell.length_c   1.000
_cell.angle_alpha   90.00
_cell.angle_beta   90.00
_cell.angle_gamma   90.00
#
_symmetry.space_group_name_H-M   'P 1'
#
loop_
_entity.id
_entity.type
_entity.pdbx_description
1 polymer ?
#
loop_
_entity_poly.entity_id
_entity_poly.type
_entity_poly.pdbx_seq_one_letter_code
_entity_poly.pdbx_strand_id
1 'polypeptide(L)'
;MTEDLTEIDGVGDVIAEQLRDAGFETVADVQAATVDELAAVHMLGESSAKAILNDDDGVSKGREFELDEDDHDDVLEAAETGMSIRGCARAAGVSLSQLQRYLDTHDDFRVSFERARARGESELIEGGLRDDDVDTSMAKFLLASSFDYKKTERREVEADVDQTTTHELGDDEKEIALEAIRELQERESA
;
A
#
# COMPACT_ATOMS: atom_id res chain seq x y z
N MET A 1 -36.42 21.13 23.17
CA MET A 1 -36.66 20.23 22.03
C MET A 1 -35.73 20.71 20.95
N THR A 2 -34.88 19.81 20.50
CA THR A 2 -33.90 20.02 19.44
C THR A 2 -34.68 20.18 18.13
N GLU A 3 -34.62 21.39 17.57
CA GLU A 3 -35.35 21.76 16.34
C GLU A 3 -34.48 21.55 15.10
N ASP A 4 -33.17 21.29 15.29
CA ASP A 4 -32.24 21.16 14.19
C ASP A 4 -32.11 19.69 13.77
N LEU A 5 -32.41 19.43 12.49
CA LEU A 5 -32.28 18.11 11.88
C LEU A 5 -30.83 17.60 11.91
N THR A 6 -29.84 18.49 11.98
CA THR A 6 -28.42 18.10 12.07
C THR A 6 -28.03 17.49 13.42
N GLU A 7 -28.93 17.54 14.41
CA GLU A 7 -28.75 16.88 15.71
C GLU A 7 -29.12 15.39 15.66
N ILE A 8 -29.70 14.92 14.53
CA ILE A 8 -29.97 13.50 14.28
C ILE A 8 -28.67 12.83 13.82
N ASP A 9 -28.30 11.70 14.44
CA ASP A 9 -27.11 10.97 14.01
C ASP A 9 -27.24 10.48 12.55
N GLY A 10 -26.15 10.64 11.79
CA GLY A 10 -26.15 10.38 10.35
C GLY A 10 -26.80 11.46 9.47
N VAL A 11 -27.31 12.56 10.03
CA VAL A 11 -27.87 13.70 9.27
C VAL A 11 -26.91 14.89 9.30
N GLY A 12 -26.15 15.07 8.23
CA GLY A 12 -25.36 16.30 8.01
C GLY A 12 -26.17 17.41 7.33
N ASP A 13 -25.58 18.61 7.19
CA ASP A 13 -26.21 19.80 6.61
C ASP A 13 -26.91 19.52 5.26
N VAL A 14 -26.26 18.74 4.39
CA VAL A 14 -26.79 18.37 3.08
C VAL A 14 -28.05 17.51 3.19
N ILE A 15 -28.04 16.51 4.08
CA ILE A 15 -29.18 15.62 4.27
C ILE A 15 -30.33 16.39 4.95
N ALA A 16 -30.00 17.26 5.91
CA ALA A 16 -30.97 18.15 6.54
C ALA A 16 -31.65 19.07 5.52
N GLU A 17 -30.92 19.62 4.55
CA GLU A 17 -31.50 20.40 3.45
C GLU A 17 -32.46 19.56 2.58
N GLN A 18 -32.06 18.35 2.20
CA GLN A 18 -32.92 17.45 1.41
C GLN A 18 -34.19 17.03 2.16
N LEU A 19 -34.10 16.80 3.47
CA LEU A 19 -35.25 16.48 4.32
C LEU A 19 -36.23 17.65 4.37
N ARG A 20 -35.74 18.88 4.51
CA ARG A 20 -36.58 20.09 4.47
C ARG A 20 -37.23 20.27 3.10
N ASP A 21 -36.48 20.06 2.01
CA ASP A 21 -37.01 20.11 0.64
C ASP A 21 -38.11 19.06 0.40
N ALA A 22 -38.04 17.92 1.09
CA ALA A 22 -39.06 16.87 1.07
C ALA A 22 -40.25 17.12 2.03
N GLY A 23 -40.20 18.18 2.84
CA GLY A 23 -41.27 18.58 3.76
C GLY A 23 -41.12 18.09 5.21
N PHE A 24 -39.96 17.52 5.57
CA PHE A 24 -39.62 17.18 6.95
C PHE A 24 -38.84 18.35 7.58
N GLU A 25 -39.55 19.26 8.23
CA GLU A 25 -38.93 20.48 8.78
C GLU A 25 -38.32 20.26 10.17
N THR A 26 -38.83 19.28 10.92
CA THR A 26 -38.44 19.04 12.32
C THR A 26 -38.05 17.58 12.59
N VAL A 27 -37.30 17.36 13.68
CA VAL A 27 -36.94 15.99 14.14
C VAL A 27 -38.19 15.14 14.36
N ALA A 28 -39.27 15.74 14.87
CA ALA A 28 -40.54 15.04 15.08
C ALA A 28 -41.18 14.57 13.76
N ASP A 29 -41.05 15.36 12.69
CA ASP A 29 -41.55 14.97 11.36
C ASP A 29 -40.78 13.77 10.81
N VAL A 30 -39.46 13.77 10.97
CA VAL A 30 -38.59 12.66 10.57
C VAL A 30 -38.92 11.39 11.36
N GLN A 31 -39.07 11.49 12.69
CA GLN A 31 -39.38 10.35 13.55
C GLN A 31 -40.79 9.78 13.36
N ALA A 32 -41.74 10.59 12.88
CA ALA A 32 -43.09 10.15 12.56
C ALA A 32 -43.21 9.53 11.16
N ALA A 33 -42.23 9.76 10.29
CA ALA A 33 -42.20 9.24 8.94
C ALA A 33 -41.92 7.73 8.92
N THR A 34 -42.36 7.08 7.84
CA THR A 34 -42.00 5.69 7.54
C THR A 34 -40.65 5.61 6.84
N VAL A 35 -40.02 4.43 6.91
CA VAL A 35 -38.78 4.16 6.18
C VAL A 35 -38.93 4.44 4.68
N ASP A 36 -40.06 4.04 4.09
CA ASP A 36 -40.31 4.23 2.65
C ASP A 36 -40.43 5.72 2.27
N GLU A 37 -41.02 6.54 3.13
CA GLU A 37 -41.14 7.98 2.94
C GLU A 37 -39.78 8.68 3.01
N LEU A 38 -38.95 8.30 3.99
CA LEU A 38 -37.59 8.84 4.10
C LEU A 38 -36.67 8.32 2.99
N ALA A 39 -36.83 7.06 2.56
CA ALA A 39 -36.05 6.47 1.46
C ALA A 39 -36.40 7.04 0.08
N ALA A 40 -37.53 7.75 -0.04
CA ALA A 40 -37.88 8.48 -1.25
C ALA A 40 -37.17 9.84 -1.36
N VAL A 41 -36.57 10.33 -0.26
CA VAL A 41 -35.83 11.59 -0.24
C VAL A 41 -34.53 11.44 -1.00
N HIS A 42 -34.18 12.47 -1.79
CA HIS A 42 -32.98 12.44 -2.60
C HIS A 42 -31.72 12.23 -1.73
N MET A 43 -30.93 11.22 -2.08
CA MET A 43 -29.73 10.74 -1.35
C MET A 43 -29.98 9.93 -0.07
N LEU A 44 -31.23 9.68 0.31
CA LEU A 44 -31.58 8.76 1.39
C LEU A 44 -32.08 7.44 0.82
N GLY A 45 -31.30 6.37 0.99
CA GLY A 45 -31.75 5.01 0.68
C GLY A 45 -32.48 4.36 1.85
N GLU A 46 -33.10 3.20 1.61
CA GLU A 46 -33.85 2.44 2.63
C GLU A 46 -33.00 2.11 3.87
N SER A 47 -31.70 1.82 3.69
CA SER A 47 -30.76 1.58 4.78
C SER A 47 -30.52 2.83 5.64
N SER A 48 -30.32 3.99 5.01
CA SER A 48 -30.10 5.25 5.73
C SER A 48 -31.36 5.70 6.46
N ALA A 49 -32.53 5.53 5.85
CA ALA A 49 -33.83 5.82 6.46
C ALA A 49 -34.07 4.96 7.72
N LYS A 50 -33.75 3.67 7.68
CA LYS A 50 -33.80 2.80 8.87
C LYS A 50 -32.83 3.24 9.97
N ALA A 51 -31.62 3.66 9.61
CA ALA A 51 -30.63 4.11 10.58
C ALA A 51 -31.09 5.38 11.31
N ILE A 52 -31.59 6.37 10.56
CA ILE A 52 -32.14 7.63 11.11
C ILE A 52 -33.29 7.38 12.10
N LEU A 53 -34.19 6.43 11.80
CA LEU A 53 -35.37 6.16 12.62
C LEU A 53 -35.11 5.32 13.87
N ASN A 54 -34.10 4.46 13.84
CA ASN A 54 -33.93 3.48 14.91
C ASN A 54 -33.22 4.02 16.15
N ASP A 55 -32.81 5.30 16.17
CA ASP A 55 -32.02 5.92 17.26
C ASP A 55 -30.94 4.95 17.78
N ASP A 56 -30.41 4.16 16.85
CA ASP A 56 -29.46 3.13 17.17
C ASP A 56 -28.15 3.89 17.28
N ASP A 57 -27.58 3.91 18.49
CA ASP A 57 -26.21 4.34 18.80
C ASP A 57 -25.15 3.64 17.90
N GLY A 58 -25.58 2.79 16.96
CA GLY A 58 -24.88 2.41 15.74
C GLY A 58 -24.73 3.59 14.79
N VAL A 59 -23.86 4.53 15.19
CA VAL A 59 -23.08 5.40 14.32
C VAL A 59 -22.96 4.74 12.95
N SER A 60 -23.40 5.43 11.89
CA SER A 60 -22.99 5.10 10.53
C SER A 60 -21.49 5.37 10.39
N LYS A 61 -20.67 4.62 11.15
CA LYS A 61 -19.25 4.46 10.91
C LYS A 61 -19.25 3.78 9.56
N GLY A 62 -18.89 4.49 8.50
CA GLY A 62 -18.84 3.89 7.17
C GLY A 62 -18.09 2.57 7.25
N ARG A 63 -18.84 1.45 7.21
CA ARG A 63 -18.41 0.09 7.60
C ARG A 63 -17.08 0.08 8.35
N GLU A 64 -17.14 0.34 9.66
CA GLU A 64 -16.03 -0.01 10.56
C GLU A 64 -15.73 -1.49 10.29
N PHE A 65 -14.60 -1.70 9.61
CA PHE A 65 -14.02 -2.94 9.10
C PHE A 65 -14.99 -4.13 8.94
N GLU A 66 -15.22 -4.61 7.70
CA GLU A 66 -15.75 -5.97 7.48
C GLU A 66 -14.83 -7.08 8.04
N LEU A 67 -13.69 -6.72 8.64
CA LEU A 67 -12.76 -7.64 9.29
C LEU A 67 -12.88 -7.48 10.80
N ASP A 68 -13.17 -8.56 11.51
CA ASP A 68 -13.25 -8.60 12.98
C ASP A 68 -12.30 -9.67 13.57
N GLU A 69 -12.45 -9.98 14.86
CA GLU A 69 -11.61 -10.96 15.56
C GLU A 69 -11.86 -12.40 15.08
N ASP A 70 -13.06 -12.73 14.58
CA ASP A 70 -13.39 -14.07 14.09
C ASP A 70 -12.63 -14.39 12.79
N ASP A 71 -12.28 -13.37 12.01
CA ASP A 71 -11.48 -13.52 10.79
C ASP A 71 -9.98 -13.68 11.03
N HIS A 72 -9.50 -13.47 12.27
CA HIS A 72 -8.06 -13.44 12.57
C HIS A 72 -7.38 -14.76 12.22
N ASP A 73 -8.01 -15.88 12.56
CA ASP A 73 -7.43 -17.20 12.33
C ASP A 73 -7.24 -17.47 10.83
N ASP A 74 -8.21 -17.12 9.98
CA ASP A 74 -8.12 -17.29 8.53
C ASP A 74 -6.99 -16.44 7.92
N VAL A 75 -6.83 -15.19 8.39
CA VAL A 75 -5.74 -14.31 7.96
C VAL A 75 -4.38 -14.85 8.40
N LEU A 76 -4.28 -15.31 9.65
CA LEU A 76 -3.03 -15.79 10.24
C LEU A 76 -2.60 -17.13 9.62
N GLU A 77 -3.50 -18.09 9.41
CA GLU A 77 -3.20 -19.36 8.74
C GLU A 77 -2.74 -19.12 7.29
N ALA A 78 -3.41 -18.23 6.56
CA ALA A 78 -2.99 -17.85 5.22
C ALA A 78 -1.58 -17.19 5.22
N ALA A 79 -1.29 -16.38 6.22
CA ALA A 79 0.03 -15.78 6.38
C ALA A 79 1.11 -16.83 6.71
N GLU A 80 0.81 -17.80 7.56
CA GLU A 80 1.71 -18.90 7.93
C GLU A 80 2.00 -19.84 6.76
N THR A 81 1.09 -19.98 5.80
CA THR A 81 1.35 -20.73 4.56
C THR A 81 2.15 -19.94 3.51
N GLY A 82 2.60 -18.73 3.85
CA GLY A 82 3.43 -17.90 2.97
C GLY A 82 2.65 -17.15 1.88
N MET A 83 1.33 -17.03 1.99
CA MET A 83 0.54 -16.24 1.05
C MET A 83 0.92 -14.76 1.08
N SER A 84 0.73 -14.10 -0.06
CA SER A 84 0.83 -12.63 -0.15
C SER A 84 -0.24 -11.97 0.72
N ILE A 85 -0.02 -10.71 1.13
CA ILE A 85 -1.01 -9.95 1.92
C ILE A 85 -2.39 -9.92 1.25
N ARG A 86 -2.43 -9.82 -0.09
CA ARG A 86 -3.68 -9.89 -0.86
C ARG A 86 -4.31 -11.29 -0.82
N GLY A 87 -3.51 -12.35 -0.74
CA GLY A 87 -3.97 -13.71 -0.51
C GLY A 87 -4.64 -13.85 0.86
N CYS A 88 -4.00 -13.36 1.91
CA CYS A 88 -4.55 -13.34 3.27
C CYS A 88 -5.89 -12.59 3.32
N ALA A 89 -6.00 -11.42 2.68
CA ALA A 89 -7.27 -10.70 2.60
C ALA A 89 -8.39 -11.52 1.96
N ARG A 90 -8.08 -12.28 0.88
CA ARG A 90 -9.08 -13.16 0.25
C ARG A 90 -9.48 -14.34 1.11
N ALA A 91 -8.57 -14.87 1.93
CA ALA A 91 -8.86 -15.98 2.84
C ALA A 91 -9.95 -15.56 3.83
N ALA A 92 -9.84 -14.35 4.39
CA ALA A 92 -10.84 -13.73 5.26
C ALA A 92 -12.02 -13.07 4.50
N GLY A 93 -12.14 -13.25 3.18
CA GLY A 93 -13.26 -12.67 2.43
C GLY A 93 -13.27 -11.14 2.29
N VAL A 94 -12.20 -10.44 2.66
CA VAL A 94 -12.11 -8.98 2.63
C VAL A 94 -11.23 -8.44 1.49
N SER A 95 -11.35 -7.14 1.22
CA SER A 95 -10.43 -6.46 0.30
C SER A 95 -9.05 -6.24 0.93
N LEU A 96 -8.02 -6.13 0.08
CA LEU A 96 -6.66 -5.80 0.53
C LEU A 96 -6.61 -4.51 1.36
N SER A 97 -7.35 -3.48 0.93
CA SER A 97 -7.42 -2.20 1.63
C SER A 97 -8.04 -2.30 3.02
N GLN A 98 -9.02 -3.19 3.21
CA GLN A 98 -9.64 -3.42 4.52
C GLN A 98 -8.65 -4.08 5.47
N LEU A 99 -7.97 -5.14 5.02
CA LEU A 99 -6.93 -5.79 5.81
C LEU A 99 -5.79 -4.82 6.16
N GLN A 100 -5.30 -4.03 5.20
CA GLN A 100 -4.24 -3.05 5.45
C GLN A 100 -4.66 -2.01 6.48
N ARG A 101 -5.85 -1.43 6.32
CA ARG A 101 -6.39 -0.46 7.29
C ARG A 101 -6.54 -1.09 8.67
N TYR A 102 -6.91 -2.37 8.74
CA TYR A 102 -7.10 -3.09 10.00
C TYR A 102 -5.75 -3.30 10.70
N LEU A 103 -4.73 -3.74 9.96
CA LEU A 103 -3.35 -3.89 10.45
C LEU A 103 -2.76 -2.56 10.93
N ASP A 104 -3.04 -1.45 10.23
CA ASP A 104 -2.57 -0.12 10.63
C ASP A 104 -3.23 0.38 11.93
N THR A 105 -4.43 -0.10 12.24
CA THR A 105 -5.20 0.32 13.41
C THR A 105 -4.99 -0.59 14.62
N HIS A 106 -4.72 -1.89 14.39
CA HIS A 106 -4.64 -2.91 15.43
C HIS A 106 -3.21 -3.45 15.55
N ASP A 107 -2.38 -2.77 16.37
CA ASP A 107 -0.97 -3.11 16.53
C ASP A 107 -0.75 -4.55 17.03
N ASP A 108 -1.56 -5.04 17.97
CA ASP A 108 -1.42 -6.40 18.52
C ASP A 108 -1.67 -7.48 17.45
N PHE A 109 -2.68 -7.25 16.60
CA PHE A 109 -2.96 -8.14 15.48
C PHE A 109 -1.88 -8.03 14.40
N ARG A 110 -1.40 -6.81 14.10
CA ARG A 110 -0.29 -6.59 13.16
C ARG A 110 0.97 -7.35 13.58
N VAL A 111 1.33 -7.33 14.86
CA VAL A 111 2.47 -8.10 15.38
C VAL A 111 2.26 -9.60 15.21
N SER A 112 1.04 -10.10 15.46
CA SER A 112 0.71 -11.51 15.25
C SER A 112 0.78 -11.90 13.78
N PHE A 113 0.27 -11.05 12.89
CA PHE A 113 0.34 -11.20 11.43
C PHE A 113 1.78 -11.21 10.92
N GLU A 114 2.63 -10.29 11.38
CA GLU A 114 4.05 -10.26 11.02
C GLU A 114 4.79 -11.54 11.48
N ARG A 115 4.47 -12.06 12.67
CA ARG A 115 5.02 -13.34 13.15
C ARG A 115 4.57 -14.53 12.32
N ALA A 116 3.29 -14.58 11.97
CA ALA A 116 2.75 -15.60 11.07
C ALA A 116 3.44 -15.57 9.71
N ARG A 117 3.59 -14.37 9.12
CA ARG A 117 4.33 -14.15 7.87
C ARG A 117 5.77 -14.64 7.96
N ALA A 118 6.46 -14.36 9.06
CA ALA A 118 7.84 -14.81 9.26
C ALA A 118 7.97 -16.34 9.36
N ARG A 119 6.98 -17.04 9.93
CA ARG A 119 6.94 -18.51 9.94
C ARG A 119 6.78 -19.06 8.53
N GLY A 120 5.83 -18.55 7.75
CA GLY A 120 5.63 -18.97 6.37
C GLY A 120 6.81 -18.68 5.46
N GLU A 121 7.48 -17.54 5.66
CA GLU A 121 8.75 -17.25 4.98
C GLU A 121 9.82 -18.30 5.31
N SER A 122 9.97 -18.61 6.60
CA SER A 122 10.96 -19.57 7.09
C SER A 122 10.71 -20.97 6.53
N GLU A 123 9.44 -21.39 6.47
CA GLU A 123 9.04 -22.68 5.91
C GLU A 123 9.33 -22.77 4.41
N LEU A 124 9.04 -21.72 3.64
CA LEU A 124 9.38 -21.67 2.21
C LEU A 124 10.89 -21.73 1.97
N ILE A 125 11.67 -21.04 2.80
CA ILE A 125 13.13 -21.05 2.72
C ILE A 125 13.68 -22.44 3.10
N GLU A 126 13.22 -23.00 4.22
CA GLU A 126 13.68 -24.29 4.71
C GLU A 126 13.31 -25.41 3.75
N GLY A 127 12.04 -25.47 3.33
CA GLY A 127 11.56 -26.43 2.34
C GLY A 127 12.37 -26.34 1.05
N GLY A 128 12.52 -25.13 0.50
CA GLY A 128 13.30 -24.94 -0.74
C GLY A 128 14.81 -25.23 -0.63
N LEU A 129 15.37 -25.29 0.59
CA LEU A 129 16.81 -25.55 0.83
C LEU A 129 17.13 -26.97 1.29
N ARG A 130 16.23 -27.61 2.04
CA ARG A 130 16.50 -28.84 2.78
C ARG A 130 15.57 -29.99 2.42
N ASP A 131 14.45 -29.71 1.76
CA ASP A 131 13.47 -30.72 1.38
C ASP A 131 13.55 -30.96 -0.15
N ASP A 132 14.02 -32.15 -0.52
CA ASP A 132 14.19 -32.54 -1.92
C ASP A 132 12.83 -32.72 -2.65
N ASP A 133 11.73 -32.84 -1.91
CA ASP A 133 10.38 -32.97 -2.46
C ASP A 133 9.72 -31.61 -2.75
N VAL A 134 10.28 -30.51 -2.22
CA VAL A 134 9.75 -29.15 -2.44
C VAL A 134 10.27 -28.58 -3.75
N ASP A 135 9.35 -28.10 -4.60
CA ASP A 135 9.71 -27.38 -5.82
C ASP A 135 10.35 -26.02 -5.47
N THR A 136 11.68 -25.97 -5.51
CA THR A 136 12.47 -24.76 -5.26
C THR A 136 12.06 -23.60 -6.19
N SER A 137 11.54 -23.87 -7.39
CA SER A 137 11.08 -22.84 -8.32
C SER A 137 9.79 -22.20 -7.80
N MET A 138 8.87 -23.01 -7.29
CA MET A 138 7.66 -22.52 -6.63
C MET A 138 8.00 -21.73 -5.35
N ALA A 139 8.91 -22.25 -4.52
CA ALA A 139 9.37 -21.55 -3.32
C ALA A 139 9.99 -20.17 -3.66
N LYS A 140 10.88 -20.11 -4.67
CA LYS A 140 11.45 -18.85 -5.16
C LYS A 140 10.38 -17.89 -5.69
N PHE A 141 9.39 -18.40 -6.39
CA PHE A 141 8.27 -17.60 -6.91
C PHE A 141 7.46 -16.98 -5.76
N LEU A 142 7.11 -17.76 -4.74
CA LEU A 142 6.38 -17.28 -3.57
C LEU A 142 7.20 -16.28 -2.76
N LEU A 143 8.50 -16.54 -2.54
CA LEU A 143 9.38 -15.60 -1.86
C LEU A 143 9.50 -14.26 -2.60
N ALA A 144 9.64 -14.30 -3.93
CA ALA A 144 9.70 -13.08 -4.72
C ALA A 144 8.36 -12.31 -4.74
N SER A 145 7.24 -13.02 -4.89
CA SER A 145 5.92 -12.39 -5.06
C SER A 145 5.24 -11.99 -3.75
N SER A 146 5.46 -12.73 -2.67
CA SER A 146 4.87 -12.48 -1.35
C SER A 146 5.80 -11.71 -0.41
N PHE A 147 7.12 -11.87 -0.52
CA PHE A 147 8.10 -11.32 0.45
C PHE A 147 9.12 -10.34 -0.18
N ASP A 148 8.92 -9.95 -1.45
CA ASP A 148 9.78 -9.00 -2.19
C ASP A 148 11.26 -9.43 -2.27
N TYR A 149 11.54 -10.73 -2.24
CA TYR A 149 12.90 -11.24 -2.47
C TYR A 149 13.36 -10.91 -3.89
N LYS A 150 14.39 -10.08 -4.00
CA LYS A 150 14.99 -9.69 -5.28
C LYS A 150 16.32 -10.41 -5.46
N LYS A 151 16.43 -11.16 -6.56
CA LYS A 151 17.72 -11.70 -7.01
C LYS A 151 18.60 -10.54 -7.47
N THR A 152 19.72 -10.31 -6.78
CA THR A 152 20.74 -9.37 -7.22
C THR A 152 21.75 -10.11 -8.10
N GLU A 153 22.01 -9.59 -9.31
CA GLU A 153 22.98 -10.17 -10.24
C GLU A 153 24.11 -9.17 -10.48
N ARG A 154 25.36 -9.60 -10.25
CA ARG A 154 26.56 -8.79 -10.54
C ARG A 154 26.92 -9.01 -12.00
N ARG A 155 26.80 -7.96 -12.82
CA ARG A 155 27.22 -7.97 -14.23
C ARG A 155 28.53 -7.21 -14.37
N GLU A 156 29.60 -7.92 -14.70
CA GLU A 156 30.85 -7.30 -15.12
C GLU A 156 30.67 -6.75 -16.54
N VAL A 157 30.95 -5.46 -16.71
CA VAL A 157 30.91 -4.78 -18.01
C VAL A 157 32.36 -4.40 -18.32
N GLU A 158 32.97 -5.10 -19.27
CA GLU A 158 34.22 -4.64 -19.88
C GLU A 158 33.89 -3.41 -20.73
N ALA A 159 34.34 -2.25 -20.27
CA ALA A 159 34.27 -1.02 -21.04
C ALA A 159 35.51 -0.96 -21.95
N ASP A 160 35.30 -1.10 -23.26
CA ASP A 160 36.31 -0.78 -24.26
C ASP A 160 36.36 0.74 -24.40
N VAL A 161 37.21 1.36 -23.58
CA VAL A 161 37.34 2.83 -23.50
C VAL A 161 38.54 3.25 -24.34
N ASP A 162 38.30 3.61 -25.61
CA ASP A 162 39.29 4.32 -26.42
C ASP A 162 39.27 5.82 -26.07
N GLN A 163 39.88 6.15 -24.92
CA GLN A 163 40.07 7.52 -24.49
C GLN A 163 41.31 8.11 -25.18
N THR A 164 41.12 8.68 -26.37
CA THR A 164 42.09 9.63 -26.93
C THR A 164 41.71 11.04 -26.49
N THR A 165 42.49 11.61 -25.56
CA THR A 165 42.35 13.01 -25.18
C THR A 165 43.38 13.83 -25.97
N THR A 166 42.90 14.70 -26.86
CA THR A 166 43.77 15.70 -27.50
C THR A 166 44.04 16.80 -26.49
N HIS A 167 45.29 16.91 -26.04
CA HIS A 167 45.74 17.99 -25.17
C HIS A 167 46.50 19.03 -25.99
N GLU A 168 45.93 20.23 -26.10
CA GLU A 168 46.59 21.39 -26.67
C GLU A 168 47.53 21.99 -25.61
N LEU A 169 48.84 21.96 -25.88
CA LEU A 169 49.83 22.54 -24.97
C LEU A 169 49.62 24.05 -24.82
N GLY A 170 49.73 24.54 -23.59
CA GLY A 170 49.77 25.96 -23.28
C GLY A 170 51.02 26.63 -23.84
N ASP A 171 51.01 27.96 -23.94
CA ASP A 171 52.13 28.70 -24.55
C ASP A 171 53.45 28.48 -23.80
N ASP A 172 53.41 28.44 -22.46
CA ASP A 172 54.58 28.17 -21.61
C ASP A 172 55.12 26.73 -21.81
N GLU A 173 54.22 25.76 -22.00
CA GLU A 173 54.59 24.35 -22.22
C GLU A 173 55.16 24.13 -23.62
N LYS A 174 54.64 24.87 -24.62
CA LYS A 174 55.19 24.89 -25.98
C LYS A 174 56.59 25.46 -26.01
N GLU A 175 56.86 26.51 -25.24
CA GLU A 175 58.19 27.10 -25.14
C GLU A 175 59.20 26.11 -24.57
N ILE A 176 58.85 25.44 -23.47
CA ILE A 176 59.67 24.39 -22.85
C ILE A 176 59.89 23.21 -23.83
N ALA A 177 58.85 22.77 -24.53
CA ALA A 177 58.96 21.68 -25.50
C ALA A 177 59.86 22.06 -26.68
N LEU A 178 59.77 23.29 -27.18
CA LEU A 178 60.60 23.79 -28.28
C LEU A 178 62.07 23.92 -27.86
N GLU A 179 62.34 24.36 -26.64
CA GLU A 179 63.70 24.41 -26.08
C GLU A 179 64.32 23.01 -25.99
N ALA A 180 63.57 22.05 -25.43
CA ALA A 180 64.02 20.66 -25.31
C ALA A 180 64.28 20.00 -26.68
N ILE A 181 63.44 20.27 -27.68
CA ILE A 181 63.66 19.77 -29.05
C ILE A 181 64.93 20.39 -29.65
N ARG A 182 65.18 21.68 -29.43
CA ARG A 182 66.36 22.37 -29.94
C ARG A 182 67.64 21.79 -29.33
N GLU A 183 67.67 21.57 -28.02
CA GLU A 183 68.82 20.94 -27.35
C GLU A 183 69.10 19.52 -27.87
N LEU A 184 68.05 18.74 -28.15
CA LEU A 184 68.20 17.40 -28.73
C LEU A 184 68.78 17.46 -30.15
N GLN A 185 68.30 18.39 -30.98
CA GLN A 185 68.82 18.59 -32.33
C GLN A 185 70.28 19.05 -32.33
N GLU A 186 70.68 19.92 -31.41
CA GLU A 186 72.07 20.36 -31.27
C GLU A 186 73.00 19.22 -30.82
N ARG A 187 72.54 18.33 -29.95
CA ARG A 187 73.29 17.12 -29.54
C ARG A 187 73.43 16.09 -30.65
N GLU A 188 72.47 16.03 -31.57
CA GLU A 188 72.51 15.12 -32.72
C GLU A 188 73.34 15.68 -33.88
N SER A 189 73.60 16.99 -33.89
CA SER A 189 74.35 17.71 -34.92
C SER A 189 75.85 17.93 -34.59
N ALA A 190 76.29 17.51 -33.40
CA ALA A 190 77.67 17.66 -32.89
C ALA A 190 78.44 16.33 -32.92
#